data_AF-A0A964BAP3-F1
#
_entry.id   AF-A0A964BAP3-F1
#
_cell.length_a   1.000
_cell.length_b   1.000
_cell.length_c   1.000
_cell.angle_alpha   90.00
_cell.angle_beta   90.00
_cell.angle_gamma   90.00
#
_symmetry.space_group_name_H-M   'P 1'
#
loop_
_entity.id
_entity.type
_entity.pdbx_description
1 polymer ?
#
loop_
_entity_poly.entity_id
_entity_poly.type
_entity_poly.pdbx_seq_one_letter_code
_entity_poly.pdbx_strand_id
1 'polypeptide(L)'
;MVQSTLTQLQNWYNEPSQGQERTKLLSKLATLELCGWIEGEIDRIIMQANVASINDNAWVQENIIDRTNGFNYNEHIRSMFLRIYGEFLVRRIEKEFEMNFPGDLDQLKSLLGTLWRYRCTFAHTNIVAQISRQTQYQAPSWAINQHRLIARLLLRLEATLLAVLQQL
;
A
#
# COMPACT_ATOMS: atom_id res chain seq x y z
N MET A 1 4.59 -12.43 -5.70
CA MET A 1 5.80 -12.53 -4.85
C MET A 1 5.47 -12.29 -3.38
N VAL A 2 4.81 -11.18 -3.00
CA VAL A 2 4.45 -10.95 -1.57
C VAL A 2 3.52 -12.01 -0.99
N GLN A 3 2.54 -12.51 -1.76
CA GLN A 3 1.58 -13.52 -1.28
C GLN A 3 2.26 -14.81 -0.79
N SER A 4 3.28 -15.29 -1.50
CA SER A 4 4.04 -16.48 -1.10
C SER A 4 4.84 -16.21 0.17
N THR A 5 5.47 -15.04 0.28
CA THR A 5 6.17 -14.61 1.49
C THR A 5 5.22 -14.56 2.69
N LEU A 6 4.06 -13.90 2.56
CA LEU A 6 3.07 -13.82 3.64
C LEU A 6 2.53 -15.20 4.04
N THR A 7 2.35 -16.10 3.07
CA THR A 7 1.93 -17.49 3.34
C THR A 7 3.02 -18.26 4.11
N GLN A 8 4.29 -18.08 3.74
CA GLN A 8 5.42 -18.68 4.46
C GLN A 8 5.52 -18.15 5.89
N LEU A 9 5.35 -16.84 6.09
CA LEU A 9 5.32 -16.23 7.42
C LEU A 9 4.15 -16.74 8.26
N GLN A 10 2.99 -16.98 7.66
CA GLN A 10 1.84 -17.60 8.33
C GLN A 10 2.13 -19.04 8.74
N ASN A 11 2.80 -19.82 7.89
CA ASN A 11 3.19 -21.19 8.21
C ASN A 11 4.15 -21.20 9.40
N TRP A 12 5.19 -20.38 9.36
CA TRP A 12 6.12 -20.22 10.49
C TRP A 12 5.41 -19.75 11.75
N TYR A 13 4.44 -18.83 11.63
CA TYR A 13 3.68 -18.34 12.79
C TYR A 13 2.86 -19.45 13.47
N ASN A 14 2.38 -20.43 12.70
CA ASN A 14 1.62 -21.58 13.21
C ASN A 14 2.48 -22.70 13.78
N GLU A 15 3.79 -22.71 13.51
CA GLU A 15 4.69 -23.70 14.09
C GLU A 15 4.80 -23.53 15.61
N PRO A 16 4.87 -24.64 16.38
CA PRO A 16 5.10 -24.58 17.82
C PRO A 16 6.37 -23.79 18.13
N SER A 17 6.26 -22.75 18.96
CA SER A 17 7.40 -21.94 19.39
C SER A 17 7.46 -21.78 20.90
N GLN A 18 8.67 -21.84 21.45
CA GLN A 18 8.91 -21.50 22.86
C GLN A 18 8.91 -19.96 23.01
N GLY A 19 7.85 -19.41 23.62
CA GLY A 19 7.72 -17.98 23.90
C GLY A 19 7.00 -17.15 22.83
N GLN A 20 6.60 -15.93 23.22
CA GLN A 20 5.80 -15.01 22.39
C GLN A 20 6.64 -14.11 21.48
N GLU A 21 7.96 -14.14 21.57
CA GLU A 21 8.83 -13.22 20.83
C GLU A 21 8.84 -13.52 19.33
N ARG A 22 8.99 -14.80 18.97
CA ARG A 22 8.96 -15.25 17.58
C ARG A 22 7.67 -14.88 16.87
N THR A 23 6.52 -15.10 17.51
CA THR A 23 5.22 -14.77 16.91
C THR A 23 5.05 -13.28 16.69
N LYS A 24 5.51 -12.43 17.62
CA LYS A 24 5.52 -10.96 17.45
C LYS A 24 6.44 -10.51 16.30
N LEU A 25 7.62 -11.10 16.18
CA LEU A 25 8.57 -10.82 15.08
C LEU A 25 7.96 -11.18 13.72
N LEU A 26 7.33 -12.36 13.61
CA LEU A 26 6.68 -12.79 12.37
C LEU A 26 5.49 -11.90 11.99
N SER A 27 4.69 -11.45 12.97
CA SER A 27 3.63 -10.47 12.75
C SER A 27 4.14 -9.11 12.27
N LYS A 28 5.23 -8.60 12.86
CA LYS A 28 5.88 -7.36 12.40
C LYS A 28 6.37 -7.52 10.97
N LEU A 29 7.09 -8.59 10.69
CA LEU A 29 7.65 -8.86 9.38
C LEU A 29 6.55 -8.96 8.31
N ALA A 30 5.47 -9.70 8.57
CA ALA A 30 4.35 -9.80 7.63
C ALA A 30 3.72 -8.45 7.29
N THR A 31 3.63 -7.54 8.28
CA THR A 31 3.12 -6.19 8.04
C THR A 31 4.09 -5.36 7.21
N LEU A 32 5.40 -5.45 7.48
CA LEU A 32 6.43 -4.73 6.73
C LEU A 32 6.52 -5.21 5.28
N GLU A 33 6.47 -6.52 5.05
CA GLU A 33 6.46 -7.11 3.70
C GLU A 33 5.24 -6.64 2.89
N LEU A 34 4.06 -6.62 3.51
CA LEU A 34 2.86 -6.06 2.88
C LEU A 34 3.04 -4.58 2.52
N CYS A 35 3.57 -3.78 3.45
CA CYS A 35 3.77 -2.35 3.22
C CYS A 35 4.78 -2.09 2.09
N GLY A 36 5.89 -2.83 2.05
CA GLY A 36 6.88 -2.72 0.98
C GLY A 36 6.31 -3.10 -0.39
N TRP A 37 5.45 -4.14 -0.43
CA TRP A 37 4.74 -4.48 -1.66
C TRP A 37 3.77 -3.38 -2.11
N ILE A 38 3.03 -2.75 -1.18
CA ILE A 38 2.12 -1.64 -1.53
C ILE A 38 2.90 -0.49 -2.18
N GLU A 39 4.05 -0.10 -1.63
CA GLU A 39 4.90 0.96 -2.19
C GLU A 39 5.31 0.62 -3.61
N GLY A 40 5.91 -0.56 -3.82
CA GLY A 40 6.33 -0.98 -5.16
C GLY A 40 5.18 -1.12 -6.16
N GLU A 41 3.98 -1.51 -5.70
CA GLU A 41 2.81 -1.61 -6.57
C GLU A 41 2.27 -0.24 -7.00
N ILE A 42 2.27 0.74 -6.09
CA ILE A 42 1.92 2.13 -6.44
C ILE A 42 2.95 2.72 -7.40
N ASP A 43 4.24 2.52 -7.15
CA ASP A 43 5.31 2.99 -8.04
C ASP A 43 5.14 2.41 -9.45
N ARG A 44 4.82 1.10 -9.54
CA ARG A 44 4.49 0.44 -10.81
C ARG A 44 3.31 1.10 -11.52
N ILE A 45 2.19 1.35 -10.82
CA ILE A 45 0.99 1.98 -11.39
C ILE A 45 1.33 3.39 -11.91
N ILE A 46 2.09 4.17 -11.12
CA ILE A 46 2.54 5.51 -11.51
C ILE A 46 3.38 5.46 -12.78
N MET A 47 4.35 4.54 -12.85
CA MET A 47 5.22 4.40 -14.03
C MET A 47 4.47 3.94 -15.27
N GLN A 48 3.48 3.05 -15.13
CA GLN A 48 2.68 2.63 -16.28
C GLN A 48 1.81 3.77 -16.82
N ALA A 49 1.18 4.53 -15.92
CA ALA A 49 0.31 5.62 -16.32
C ALA A 49 1.09 6.89 -16.76
N ASN A 50 2.37 7.02 -16.39
CA ASN A 50 3.29 8.04 -16.91
C ASN A 50 3.42 8.00 -18.44
N VAL A 51 3.35 6.82 -19.06
CA VAL A 51 3.51 6.65 -20.52
C VAL A 51 2.48 7.46 -21.32
N ALA A 52 1.27 7.63 -20.77
CA ALA A 52 0.19 8.40 -21.39
C ALA A 52 0.16 9.88 -20.95
N SER A 53 1.17 10.36 -20.22
CA SER A 53 1.25 11.74 -19.72
C SER A 53 2.61 12.39 -19.97
N ILE A 54 3.48 12.50 -18.96
CA ILE A 54 4.80 13.13 -19.09
C ILE A 54 5.70 12.31 -20.02
N ASN A 55 5.57 10.98 -19.99
CA ASN A 55 6.33 10.04 -20.80
C ASN A 55 7.87 10.20 -20.65
N ASP A 56 8.30 10.60 -19.44
CA ASP A 56 9.71 10.64 -19.04
C ASP A 56 9.89 9.81 -17.77
N ASN A 57 10.36 8.57 -17.93
CA ASN A 57 10.52 7.64 -16.83
C ASN A 57 11.60 8.07 -15.84
N ALA A 58 12.70 8.65 -16.33
CA ALA A 58 13.81 9.06 -15.48
C ALA A 58 13.39 10.24 -14.60
N TRP A 59 12.70 11.22 -15.20
CA TRP A 59 12.22 12.37 -14.46
C TRP A 59 11.17 11.98 -13.41
N VAL A 60 10.20 11.11 -13.75
CA VAL A 60 9.18 10.65 -12.80
C VAL A 60 9.79 9.86 -11.65
N GLN A 61 10.75 8.97 -11.94
CA GLN A 61 11.46 8.23 -10.88
C GLN A 61 12.14 9.19 -9.90
N GLU A 62 13.02 10.06 -10.41
CA GLU A 62 13.86 10.94 -9.58
C GLU A 62 13.03 12.00 -8.83
N ASN A 63 12.04 12.58 -9.52
CA ASN A 63 11.36 13.75 -9.00
C ASN A 63 10.09 13.39 -8.24
N ILE A 64 9.42 12.28 -8.54
CA ILE A 64 8.12 11.91 -7.94
C ILE A 64 8.26 10.72 -7.01
N ILE A 65 8.72 9.57 -7.52
CA ILE A 65 8.75 8.31 -6.77
C ILE A 65 9.78 8.38 -5.65
N ASP A 66 11.05 8.68 -5.98
CA ASP A 66 12.15 8.70 -5.01
C ASP A 66 11.98 9.77 -3.91
N ARG A 67 11.14 10.78 -4.16
CA ARG A 67 10.80 11.83 -3.20
C ARG A 67 9.60 11.50 -2.32
N THR A 68 8.93 10.37 -2.54
CA THR A 68 7.73 9.97 -1.83
C THR A 68 8.03 8.80 -0.90
N ASN A 69 8.02 9.05 0.41
CA ASN A 69 8.29 8.02 1.42
C ASN A 69 7.01 7.60 2.13
N GLY A 70 6.28 6.66 1.55
CA GLY A 70 5.07 6.08 2.12
C GLY A 70 3.93 5.90 1.12
N PHE A 71 2.81 5.39 1.60
CA PHE A 71 1.68 4.98 0.74
C PHE A 71 0.30 5.41 1.29
N ASN A 72 0.24 6.33 2.26
CA ASN A 72 -1.04 6.98 2.59
C ASN A 72 -1.65 7.61 1.32
N TYR A 73 -2.92 7.34 1.05
CA TYR A 73 -3.58 7.80 -0.17
C TYR A 73 -3.55 9.33 -0.31
N ASN A 74 -3.98 10.07 0.72
CA ASN A 74 -4.13 11.52 0.61
C ASN A 74 -2.78 12.24 0.59
N GLU A 75 -1.82 11.74 1.39
CA GLU A 75 -0.53 12.41 1.59
C GLU A 75 0.49 12.05 0.51
N HIS A 76 0.50 10.79 0.04
CA HIS A 76 1.54 10.28 -0.85
C HIS A 76 0.98 10.00 -2.25
N ILE A 77 0.02 9.09 -2.37
CA ILE A 77 -0.45 8.59 -3.67
C ILE A 77 -1.13 9.71 -4.47
N ARG A 78 -2.08 10.42 -3.86
CA ARG A 78 -2.78 11.55 -4.49
C ARG A 78 -1.79 12.66 -4.85
N SER A 79 -0.79 12.92 -4.01
CA SER A 79 0.28 13.90 -4.31
C SER A 79 1.05 13.51 -5.57
N MET A 80 1.43 12.24 -5.72
CA MET A 80 2.07 11.75 -6.94
C MET A 80 1.16 11.92 -8.16
N PHE A 81 -0.11 11.52 -8.07
CA PHE A 81 -1.07 11.72 -9.16
C PHE A 81 -1.25 13.18 -9.55
N LEU A 82 -1.30 14.10 -8.58
CA LEU A 82 -1.42 15.53 -8.87
C LEU A 82 -0.22 16.08 -9.60
N ARG A 83 0.99 15.61 -9.27
CA ARG A 83 2.22 16.06 -9.94
C ARG A 83 2.31 15.58 -11.38
N ILE A 84 1.62 14.49 -11.73
CA ILE A 84 1.62 13.93 -13.08
C ILE A 84 0.45 14.48 -13.91
N TYR A 85 -0.76 14.49 -13.35
CA TYR A 85 -2.00 14.73 -14.10
C TYR A 85 -2.69 16.06 -13.76
N GLY A 86 -2.31 16.70 -12.65
CA GLY A 86 -2.99 17.88 -12.14
C GLY A 86 -4.36 17.60 -11.51
N GLU A 87 -4.90 18.61 -10.82
CA GLU A 87 -6.10 18.49 -9.99
C GLU A 87 -7.36 18.08 -10.78
N PHE A 88 -7.52 18.60 -12.00
CA PHE A 88 -8.70 18.30 -12.82
C PHE A 88 -8.79 16.81 -13.17
N LEU A 89 -7.71 16.21 -13.68
CA LEU A 89 -7.70 14.81 -14.06
C LEU A 89 -7.80 13.90 -12.84
N VAL A 90 -7.09 14.21 -11.74
CA VAL A 90 -7.18 13.42 -10.51
C VAL A 90 -8.61 13.38 -9.98
N ARG A 91 -9.33 14.51 -9.94
CA ARG A 91 -10.75 14.53 -9.55
C ARG A 91 -11.63 13.72 -10.48
N ARG A 92 -11.36 13.74 -11.79
CA ARG A 92 -12.08 12.91 -12.76
C ARG A 92 -11.83 11.44 -12.49
N ILE A 93 -10.58 11.02 -12.28
CA ILE A 93 -10.22 9.63 -11.96
C ILE A 93 -10.92 9.19 -10.66
N GLU A 94 -10.84 9.99 -9.59
CA GLU A 94 -11.49 9.68 -8.31
C GLU A 94 -13.02 9.56 -8.47
N LYS A 95 -13.63 10.45 -9.25
CA LYS A 95 -15.07 10.41 -9.53
C LYS A 95 -15.47 9.18 -10.33
N GLU A 96 -14.75 8.88 -11.41
CA GLU A 96 -15.00 7.69 -12.24
C GLU A 96 -14.78 6.40 -11.44
N PHE A 97 -13.79 6.38 -10.56
CA PHE A 97 -13.52 5.23 -9.70
C PHE A 97 -14.69 4.98 -8.76
N GLU A 98 -15.20 6.03 -8.12
CA GLU A 98 -16.34 5.97 -7.21
C GLU A 98 -17.66 5.65 -7.93
N MET A 99 -17.85 6.12 -9.17
CA MET A 99 -19.01 5.79 -9.99
C MET A 99 -19.02 4.32 -10.41
N ASN A 100 -17.87 3.75 -10.79
CA ASN A 100 -17.75 2.36 -11.21
C ASN A 100 -17.71 1.38 -10.02
N PHE A 101 -17.14 1.82 -8.89
CA PHE A 101 -16.95 1.01 -7.69
C PHE A 101 -17.31 1.82 -6.43
N PRO A 102 -18.61 1.99 -6.12
CA PRO A 102 -19.04 2.79 -4.97
C PRO A 102 -18.46 2.28 -3.64
N GLY A 103 -17.85 3.18 -2.87
CA GLY A 103 -17.25 2.94 -1.56
C GLY A 103 -15.82 2.40 -1.59
N ASP A 104 -15.29 1.99 -2.75
CA ASP A 104 -13.95 1.41 -2.86
C ASP A 104 -12.86 2.45 -2.61
N LEU A 105 -13.09 3.73 -2.95
CA LEU A 105 -12.11 4.80 -2.69
C LEU A 105 -11.91 5.03 -1.20
N ASP A 106 -13.01 5.10 -0.45
CA ASP A 106 -12.96 5.28 1.00
C ASP A 106 -12.41 4.03 1.69
N GLN A 107 -12.75 2.83 1.18
CA GLN A 107 -12.14 1.59 1.65
C GLN A 107 -10.62 1.61 1.44
N LEU A 108 -10.15 1.99 0.24
CA LEU A 108 -8.72 2.06 -0.06
C LEU A 108 -8.00 3.06 0.85
N LYS A 109 -8.54 4.28 0.99
CA LYS A 109 -8.01 5.31 1.90
C LYS A 109 -7.88 4.79 3.34
N SER A 110 -8.92 4.14 3.84
CA SER A 110 -8.96 3.60 5.20
C SER A 110 -7.94 2.49 5.43
N LEU A 111 -7.82 1.55 4.47
CA LEU A 111 -6.88 0.44 4.54
C LEU A 111 -5.43 0.92 4.51
N LEU A 112 -5.09 1.80 3.55
CA LEU A 112 -3.75 2.36 3.41
C LEU A 112 -3.38 3.21 4.62
N GLY A 113 -4.29 4.06 5.12
CA GLY A 113 -4.06 4.86 6.32
C GLY A 113 -3.86 4.02 7.58
N THR A 114 -4.52 2.86 7.68
CA THR A 114 -4.33 1.94 8.80
C THR A 114 -2.98 1.22 8.73
N LEU A 115 -2.61 0.69 7.56
CA LEU A 115 -1.32 0.04 7.36
C LEU A 115 -0.15 0.99 7.53
N TRP A 116 -0.28 2.24 7.05
CA TRP A 116 0.73 3.27 7.24
C TRP A 116 1.01 3.51 8.74
N ARG A 117 -0.04 3.66 9.54
CA ARG A 117 0.10 3.82 11.00
C ARG A 117 0.77 2.62 11.65
N TYR A 118 0.46 1.40 11.21
CA TYR A 118 1.12 0.19 11.72
C TYR A 118 2.60 0.13 11.31
N ARG A 119 2.94 0.44 10.05
CA ARG A 119 4.33 0.55 9.60
C ARG A 119 5.12 1.54 10.46
N CYS A 120 4.64 2.77 10.58
CA CYS A 120 5.30 3.81 11.37
C CYS A 120 5.48 3.37 12.83
N THR A 121 4.45 2.75 13.41
CA THR A 121 4.54 2.22 14.78
C THR A 121 5.62 1.14 14.86
N PHE A 122 5.65 0.17 13.95
CA PHE A 122 6.57 -0.96 13.99
C PHE A 122 8.02 -0.58 13.67
N ALA A 123 8.24 0.40 12.79
CA ALA A 123 9.55 0.89 12.40
C ALA A 123 10.19 1.79 13.46
N HIS A 124 9.39 2.55 14.22
CA HIS A 124 9.90 3.52 15.20
C HIS A 124 9.85 3.02 16.65
N THR A 125 9.58 1.73 16.90
CA THR A 125 9.55 1.18 18.26
C THR A 125 10.34 -0.12 18.41
N ASN A 126 11.26 -0.12 19.39
CA ASN A 126 11.97 -1.33 19.83
C ASN A 126 11.01 -2.27 20.59
N ILE A 127 11.21 -3.58 20.43
CA ILE A 127 10.36 -4.63 21.01
C ILE A 127 10.20 -4.47 22.53
N VAL A 128 11.28 -4.09 23.21
CA VAL A 128 11.30 -3.82 24.67
C VAL A 128 10.34 -2.68 25.06
N ALA A 129 10.31 -1.59 24.28
CA ALA A 129 9.42 -0.45 24.52
C ALA A 129 7.94 -0.78 24.24
N GLN A 130 7.66 -1.81 23.44
CA GLN A 130 6.31 -2.23 23.09
C GLN A 130 5.70 -3.24 24.06
N ILE A 131 6.52 -4.04 24.77
CA ILE A 131 6.04 -4.92 25.85
C ILE A 131 5.33 -4.08 26.93
N SER A 132 5.83 -2.87 27.20
CA SER A 132 5.22 -1.90 28.12
C SER A 132 3.90 -1.29 27.62
N ARG A 133 3.62 -1.34 26.31
CA ARG A 133 2.46 -0.68 25.66
C ARG A 133 1.32 -1.63 25.29
N GLN A 134 1.42 -2.93 25.62
CA GLN A 134 0.42 -3.97 25.27
C GLN A 134 -0.01 -3.92 23.79
N THR A 135 0.91 -3.61 22.87
CA THR A 135 0.54 -3.45 21.45
C THR A 135 0.11 -4.79 20.87
N GLN A 136 -1.14 -4.89 20.41
CA GLN A 136 -1.64 -6.08 19.73
C GLN A 136 -1.00 -6.17 18.34
N TYR A 137 -0.33 -7.30 18.09
CA TYR A 137 0.21 -7.62 16.78
C TYR A 137 -0.83 -8.38 15.98
N GLN A 138 -1.06 -7.95 14.75
CA GLN A 138 -1.92 -8.68 13.82
C GLN A 138 -1.19 -9.96 13.37
N ALA A 139 -1.89 -11.09 13.37
CA ALA A 139 -1.33 -12.34 12.83
C ALA A 139 -1.04 -12.19 11.31
N PRO A 140 -0.09 -12.95 10.74
CA PRO A 140 0.20 -12.88 9.30
C PRO A 140 -1.03 -13.10 8.40
N SER A 141 -2.01 -13.89 8.86
CA SER A 141 -3.30 -14.12 8.19
C SER A 141 -4.09 -12.83 7.97
N TRP A 142 -3.96 -11.86 8.87
CA TRP A 142 -4.53 -10.54 8.68
C TRP A 142 -3.86 -9.82 7.51
N ALA A 143 -2.51 -9.83 7.45
CA ALA A 143 -1.77 -9.23 6.34
C ALA A 143 -2.11 -9.88 4.99
N ILE A 144 -2.31 -11.21 4.96
CA ILE A 144 -2.79 -11.93 3.78
C ILE A 144 -4.17 -11.41 3.34
N ASN A 145 -5.10 -11.23 4.28
CA ASN A 145 -6.42 -10.71 3.95
C ASN A 145 -6.35 -9.25 3.46
N GLN A 146 -5.51 -8.41 4.09
CA GLN A 146 -5.30 -7.04 3.64
C GLN A 146 -4.69 -6.97 2.24
N HIS A 147 -3.67 -7.79 1.95
CA HIS A 147 -3.09 -7.92 0.62
C HIS A 147 -4.17 -8.21 -0.43
N ARG A 148 -5.03 -9.21 -0.18
CA ARG A 148 -6.12 -9.57 -1.10
C ARG A 148 -7.08 -8.41 -1.36
N LEU A 149 -7.46 -7.68 -0.32
CA LEU A 149 -8.38 -6.54 -0.45
C LEU A 149 -7.72 -5.39 -1.22
N ILE A 150 -6.49 -5.03 -0.85
CA ILE A 150 -5.76 -3.90 -1.45
C ILE A 150 -5.39 -4.21 -2.90
N ALA A 151 -4.90 -5.40 -3.22
CA ALA A 151 -4.60 -5.79 -4.60
C ALA A 151 -5.81 -5.64 -5.52
N ARG A 152 -7.00 -6.03 -5.05
CA ARG A 152 -8.25 -5.84 -5.80
C ARG A 152 -8.56 -4.36 -6.01
N LEU A 153 -8.42 -3.53 -4.97
CA LEU A 153 -8.71 -2.10 -5.04
C LEU A 153 -7.72 -1.35 -5.94
N LEU A 154 -6.43 -1.68 -5.85
CA LEU A 154 -5.38 -1.10 -6.69
C LEU A 154 -5.56 -1.47 -8.16
N LEU A 155 -5.92 -2.72 -8.46
CA LEU A 155 -6.21 -3.16 -9.83
C LEU A 155 -7.41 -2.41 -10.43
N ARG A 156 -8.46 -2.15 -9.63
CA ARG A 156 -9.60 -1.35 -10.07
C ARG A 156 -9.19 0.12 -10.29
N LEU A 157 -8.41 0.70 -9.38
CA LEU A 157 -7.91 2.06 -9.50
C LEU A 157 -7.06 2.23 -10.77
N GLU A 158 -6.14 1.30 -11.01
CA GLU A 158 -5.31 1.26 -12.21
C GLU A 158 -6.15 1.16 -13.49
N ALA A 159 -7.14 0.26 -13.53
CA ALA A 159 -8.03 0.13 -14.67
C ALA A 159 -8.80 1.44 -14.95
N THR A 160 -9.33 2.09 -13.90
CA THR A 160 -9.99 3.39 -14.04
C THR A 160 -9.04 4.47 -14.53
N LEU A 161 -7.83 4.53 -13.97
CA LEU A 161 -6.79 5.48 -14.36
C LEU A 161 -6.49 5.36 -15.86
N LEU A 162 -6.20 4.15 -16.35
CA LEU A 162 -5.90 3.91 -17.76
C LEU A 162 -7.09 4.22 -18.67
N ALA A 163 -8.31 3.87 -18.26
CA ALA A 163 -9.52 4.15 -19.02
C ALA A 163 -9.77 5.67 -19.15
N VAL A 164 -9.53 6.45 -18.09
CA VAL A 164 -9.66 7.91 -18.15
C VAL A 164 -8.58 8.53 -19.04
N LEU A 165 -7.34 8.04 -18.95
CA LEU A 165 -6.22 8.53 -19.77
C LEU A 165 -6.40 8.24 -21.26
N GLN A 166 -7.05 7.13 -21.63
CA GLN A 166 -7.37 6.81 -23.03
C GLN A 166 -8.45 7.73 -23.66
N GLN A 167 -9.15 8.53 -22.85
CA GLN A 167 -10.17 9.47 -23.30
C GLN A 167 -9.64 10.91 -23.46
N LEU A 168 -8.33 11.10 -23.32
CA LEU A 168 -7.63 12.38 -23.52
C LEU A 168 -7.03 12.43 -24.93
#